data_AF-A0A524ICA6-F1
#
_entry.id   AF-A0A524ICA6-F1
#
_cell.length_a   1.000
_cell.length_b   1.000
_cell.length_c   1.000
_cell.angle_alpha   90.00
_cell.angle_beta   90.00
_cell.angle_gamma   90.00
#
_symmetry.space_group_name_H-M   'P 1'
#
loop_
_entity.id
_entity.type
_entity.pdbx_description
1 polymer ?
#
loop_
_entity_poly.entity_id
_entity_poly.type
_entity_poly.pdbx_seq_one_letter_code
_entity_poly.pdbx_strand_id
1 'polypeptide(L)'
;QTVAATLQAAFSGKRFRVYAGTDVTGIEIGGALKNVMAIAAGMSDGLGFGHNARALLISRGLAEISRLGGCLGADPQTFYGLSGLGDLVLTCTGDLSRNRTVGVRIGKGERIADILAGMQMVAEGVMTANAAVDLSRRTGVAMPISEQVHLILQEGKDVRAAVTELLSRALRKEKD
;
A
#
# COMPACT_ATOMS: atom_id res chain seq x y z
N GLN A 1 -21.26 21.51 -16.92
CA GLN A 1 -20.02 21.43 -16.10
C GLN A 1 -19.99 20.04 -15.46
N THR A 2 -18.88 19.31 -15.50
CA THR A 2 -18.83 17.95 -14.91
C THR A 2 -18.76 18.03 -13.38
N VAL A 3 -19.16 16.95 -12.69
CA VAL A 3 -19.02 16.85 -11.22
C VAL A 3 -17.56 17.08 -10.80
N ALA A 4 -16.61 16.44 -11.50
CA ALA A 4 -15.18 16.58 -11.22
C ALA A 4 -14.68 18.03 -11.34
N ALA A 5 -15.11 18.77 -12.36
CA ALA A 5 -14.75 20.19 -12.51
C ALA A 5 -15.35 21.08 -11.42
N THR A 6 -16.58 20.76 -10.99
CA THR A 6 -17.27 21.47 -9.90
C THR A 6 -16.54 21.27 -8.57
N LEU A 7 -16.18 20.02 -8.24
CA LEU A 7 -15.40 19.70 -7.04
C LEU A 7 -14.00 20.30 -7.09
N GLN A 8 -13.32 20.25 -8.26
CA GLN A 8 -12.01 20.85 -8.43
C GLN A 8 -12.02 22.35 -8.13
N ALA A 9 -13.01 23.08 -8.65
CA ALA A 9 -13.16 24.50 -8.37
C ALA A 9 -13.49 24.78 -6.90
N ALA A 10 -14.33 23.96 -6.27
CA ALA A 10 -14.73 24.12 -4.88
C ALA A 10 -13.58 23.88 -3.89
N PHE A 11 -12.71 22.89 -4.16
CA PHE A 11 -11.62 22.52 -3.25
C PHE A 11 -10.29 23.24 -3.54
N SER A 12 -10.09 23.78 -4.75
CA SER A 12 -8.84 24.48 -5.09
C SER A 12 -8.77 25.85 -4.42
N GLY A 13 -7.59 26.21 -3.91
CA GLY A 13 -7.31 27.50 -3.30
C GLY A 13 -5.83 27.87 -3.37
N LYS A 14 -5.45 28.99 -2.74
CA LYS A 14 -4.07 29.53 -2.81
C LYS A 14 -2.97 28.58 -2.32
N ARG A 15 -3.30 27.64 -1.42
CA ARG A 15 -2.35 26.70 -0.79
C ARG A 15 -2.65 25.23 -1.08
N PHE A 16 -3.68 24.96 -1.88
CA PHE A 16 -4.13 23.59 -2.14
C PHE A 16 -4.65 23.50 -3.58
N ARG A 17 -3.97 22.70 -4.40
CA ARG A 17 -4.29 22.55 -5.82
C ARG A 17 -4.89 21.17 -6.07
N VAL A 18 -6.07 21.13 -6.67
CA VAL A 18 -6.75 19.87 -7.01
C VAL A 18 -6.57 19.57 -8.49
N TYR A 19 -6.25 18.32 -8.78
CA TYR A 19 -6.21 17.77 -10.14
C TYR A 19 -7.41 16.84 -10.29
N ALA A 20 -8.34 17.21 -11.17
CA ALA A 20 -9.51 16.38 -11.45
C ALA A 20 -9.11 15.13 -12.24
N GLY A 21 -9.64 13.97 -11.86
CA GLY A 21 -9.53 12.71 -12.58
C GLY A 21 -10.89 12.03 -12.67
N THR A 22 -11.11 11.25 -13.71
CA THR A 22 -12.36 10.49 -13.94
C THR A 22 -12.20 8.99 -13.70
N ASP A 23 -10.98 8.49 -13.57
CA ASP A 23 -10.69 7.10 -13.22
C ASP A 23 -10.87 6.87 -11.71
N VAL A 24 -12.13 6.80 -11.30
CA VAL A 24 -12.51 6.59 -9.89
C VAL A 24 -11.95 5.26 -9.38
N THR A 25 -12.02 4.20 -10.19
CA THR A 25 -11.49 2.88 -9.84
C THR A 25 -10.00 2.93 -9.53
N GLY A 26 -9.18 3.54 -10.40
CA GLY A 26 -7.74 3.66 -10.17
C GLY A 26 -7.40 4.49 -8.93
N ILE A 27 -8.14 5.58 -8.70
CA ILE A 27 -7.96 6.45 -7.53
C ILE A 27 -8.28 5.68 -6.24
N GLU A 28 -9.38 4.94 -6.19
CA GLU A 28 -9.79 4.17 -5.01
C GLU A 28 -8.83 3.01 -4.72
N ILE A 29 -8.43 2.25 -5.73
CA ILE A 29 -7.48 1.14 -5.59
C ILE A 29 -6.11 1.64 -5.13
N GLY A 30 -5.61 2.72 -5.74
CA GLY A 30 -4.35 3.35 -5.35
C GLY A 30 -4.37 3.83 -3.90
N GLY A 31 -5.41 4.59 -3.53
CA GLY A 31 -5.56 5.15 -2.19
C GLY A 31 -5.73 4.10 -1.10
N ALA A 32 -6.42 3.00 -1.39
CA ALA A 32 -6.59 1.91 -0.43
C ALA A 32 -5.30 1.09 -0.27
N LEU A 33 -4.76 0.55 -1.36
CA LEU A 33 -3.67 -0.42 -1.28
C LEU A 33 -2.32 0.18 -0.85
N LYS A 34 -2.11 1.49 -1.03
CA LYS A 34 -0.90 2.15 -0.50
C LYS A 34 -0.73 1.96 1.01
N ASN A 35 -1.82 1.81 1.76
CA ASN A 35 -1.78 1.62 3.21
C ASN A 35 -1.20 0.24 3.56
N VAL A 36 -1.47 -0.78 2.76
CA VAL A 36 -0.88 -2.12 2.90
C VAL A 36 0.63 -2.06 2.62
N MET A 37 1.02 -1.35 1.56
CA MET A 37 2.44 -1.15 1.21
C MET A 37 3.18 -0.35 2.28
N ALA A 38 2.53 0.61 2.93
CA ALA A 38 3.10 1.36 4.03
C ALA A 38 3.37 0.50 5.27
N ILE A 39 2.50 -0.49 5.56
CA ILE A 39 2.76 -1.47 6.62
C ILE A 39 3.99 -2.31 6.26
N ALA A 40 4.09 -2.82 5.02
CA ALA A 40 5.26 -3.58 4.57
C ALA A 40 6.56 -2.76 4.65
N ALA A 41 6.53 -1.51 4.19
CA ALA A 41 7.66 -0.59 4.29
C ALA A 41 8.05 -0.32 5.74
N GLY A 42 7.06 -0.15 6.63
CA GLY A 42 7.28 -0.02 8.06
C GLY A 42 7.96 -1.26 8.66
N MET A 43 7.51 -2.46 8.32
CA MET A 43 8.13 -3.71 8.79
C MET A 43 9.60 -3.81 8.36
N SER A 44 9.88 -3.47 7.10
CA SER A 44 11.25 -3.40 6.58
C SER A 44 12.11 -2.38 7.33
N ASP A 45 11.56 -1.20 7.63
CA ASP A 45 12.25 -0.17 8.42
C ASP A 45 12.48 -0.66 9.88
N GLY A 46 11.50 -1.32 10.49
CA GLY A 46 11.61 -1.89 11.84
C GLY A 46 12.67 -2.99 11.96
N LEU A 47 12.89 -3.74 10.89
CA LEU A 47 13.96 -4.74 10.77
C LEU A 47 15.35 -4.12 10.47
N GLY A 48 15.42 -2.83 10.17
CA GLY A 48 16.68 -2.12 9.92
C GLY A 48 17.27 -2.31 8.51
N PHE A 49 16.46 -2.69 7.51
CA PHE A 49 16.98 -2.94 6.14
C PHE A 49 17.34 -1.67 5.35
N GLY A 50 16.91 -0.50 5.82
CA GLY A 50 17.29 0.79 5.25
C GLY A 50 16.57 1.15 3.95
N HIS A 51 17.02 2.24 3.34
CA HIS A 51 16.27 2.94 2.29
C HIS A 51 16.16 2.18 0.96
N ASN A 52 17.14 1.33 0.63
CA ASN A 52 17.11 0.54 -0.60
C ASN A 52 15.99 -0.50 -0.57
N ALA A 53 15.83 -1.20 0.56
CA ALA A 53 14.73 -2.16 0.75
C ALA A 53 13.37 -1.46 0.70
N ARG A 54 13.27 -0.27 1.30
CA ARG A 54 12.05 0.55 1.22
C ARG A 54 11.73 0.98 -0.21
N ALA A 55 12.72 1.45 -0.97
CA ALA A 55 12.53 1.82 -2.37
C ALA A 55 12.08 0.62 -3.22
N LEU A 56 12.68 -0.55 -3.00
CA LEU A 56 12.26 -1.80 -3.62
C LEU A 56 10.78 -2.11 -3.31
N LEU A 57 10.38 -2.04 -2.04
CA LEU A 57 9.00 -2.29 -1.62
C LEU A 57 8.00 -1.29 -2.24
N ILE A 58 8.36 -0.01 -2.33
CA ILE A 58 7.52 0.99 -3.00
C ILE A 58 7.35 0.65 -4.47
N SER A 59 8.43 0.34 -5.18
CA SER A 59 8.38 0.00 -6.61
C SER A 59 7.59 -1.27 -6.90
N ARG A 60 7.87 -2.35 -6.15
CA ARG A 60 7.16 -3.63 -6.32
C ARG A 60 5.72 -3.57 -5.83
N GLY A 61 5.45 -2.78 -4.78
CA GLY A 61 4.12 -2.48 -4.30
C GLY A 61 3.29 -1.72 -5.34
N LEU A 62 3.86 -0.71 -5.98
CA LEU A 62 3.18 0.00 -7.07
C LEU A 62 2.84 -0.93 -8.25
N ALA A 63 3.72 -1.88 -8.56
CA ALA A 63 3.46 -2.89 -9.60
C ALA A 63 2.29 -3.82 -9.22
N GLU A 64 2.17 -4.21 -7.95
CA GLU A 64 1.01 -4.95 -7.44
C GLU A 64 -0.29 -4.15 -7.58
N ILE A 65 -0.29 -2.91 -7.10
CA ILE A 65 -1.44 -2.00 -7.18
C ILE A 65 -1.87 -1.81 -8.64
N SER A 66 -0.91 -1.54 -9.53
CA SER A 66 -1.17 -1.33 -10.95
C SER A 66 -1.75 -2.56 -11.64
N ARG A 67 -1.22 -3.77 -11.35
CA ARG A 67 -1.77 -5.01 -11.93
C ARG A 67 -3.21 -5.26 -11.46
N LEU A 68 -3.49 -5.12 -10.17
CA LEU A 68 -4.83 -5.34 -9.65
C LEU A 68 -5.80 -4.30 -10.21
N GLY A 69 -5.42 -3.03 -10.18
CA GLY A 69 -6.22 -1.94 -10.71
C GLY A 69 -6.51 -2.11 -12.21
N GLY A 70 -5.52 -2.43 -13.02
CA GLY A 70 -5.70 -2.69 -14.45
C GLY A 70 -6.64 -3.87 -14.72
N CYS A 71 -6.56 -4.94 -13.93
CA CYS A 71 -7.50 -6.06 -14.00
C CYS A 71 -8.96 -5.64 -13.70
N LEU A 72 -9.14 -4.64 -12.83
CA LEU A 72 -10.43 -4.06 -12.46
C LEU A 72 -10.89 -2.94 -13.42
N GLY A 73 -10.15 -2.69 -14.50
CA GLY A 73 -10.50 -1.69 -15.52
C GLY A 73 -10.03 -0.27 -15.23
N ALA A 74 -9.15 -0.06 -14.25
CA ALA A 74 -8.52 1.23 -14.02
C ALA A 74 -7.53 1.61 -15.13
N ASP A 75 -7.31 2.91 -15.33
CA ASP A 75 -6.26 3.41 -16.22
C ASP A 75 -4.89 3.23 -15.53
N PRO A 76 -3.95 2.48 -16.13
CA PRO A 76 -2.61 2.32 -15.57
C PRO A 76 -1.87 3.64 -15.29
N GLN A 77 -2.16 4.72 -16.03
CA GLN A 77 -1.53 6.01 -15.82
C GLN A 77 -1.92 6.65 -14.47
N THR A 78 -3.10 6.35 -13.94
CA THR A 78 -3.58 6.87 -12.65
C THR A 78 -2.63 6.50 -11.51
N PHE A 79 -2.05 5.30 -11.54
CA PHE A 79 -1.13 4.83 -10.50
C PHE A 79 0.21 5.57 -10.48
N TYR A 80 0.61 6.20 -11.59
CA TYR A 80 1.82 7.03 -11.63
C TYR A 80 1.56 8.49 -11.24
N GLY A 81 0.30 8.84 -10.97
CA GLY A 81 -0.12 10.17 -10.51
C GLY A 81 -0.09 10.37 -8.99
N LEU A 82 -0.75 11.43 -8.54
CA LEU A 82 -0.78 11.84 -7.12
C LEU A 82 -1.50 10.81 -6.22
N SER A 83 -2.60 10.23 -6.69
CA SER A 83 -3.39 9.23 -5.94
C SER A 83 -2.74 7.85 -5.86
N GLY A 84 -1.76 7.57 -6.73
CA GLY A 84 -0.98 6.34 -6.71
C GLY A 84 0.40 6.57 -6.11
N LEU A 85 1.40 6.78 -6.97
CA LEU A 85 2.81 6.90 -6.58
C LEU A 85 3.05 8.04 -5.58
N GLY A 86 2.43 9.20 -5.76
CA GLY A 86 2.63 10.35 -4.87
C GLY A 86 2.24 10.03 -3.42
N ASP A 87 1.02 9.56 -3.23
CA ASP A 87 0.50 9.22 -1.91
C ASP A 87 1.14 7.95 -1.32
N LEU A 88 1.48 6.97 -2.18
CA LEU A 88 2.26 5.79 -1.79
C LEU A 88 3.62 6.18 -1.20
N VAL A 89 4.40 7.00 -1.89
CA VAL A 89 5.72 7.44 -1.42
C VAL A 89 5.58 8.20 -0.11
N LEU A 90 4.65 9.16 -0.02
CA LEU A 90 4.41 9.93 1.21
C LEU A 90 4.06 9.00 2.39
N THR A 91 3.19 8.03 2.16
CA THR A 91 2.70 7.14 3.21
C THR A 91 3.75 6.11 3.65
N CYS A 92 4.60 5.64 2.73
CA CYS A 92 5.70 4.71 3.01
C CYS A 92 6.94 5.38 3.62
N THR A 93 7.08 6.71 3.52
CA THR A 93 8.28 7.43 4.01
C THR A 93 7.99 8.39 5.16
N GLY A 94 6.74 8.84 5.32
CA GLY A 94 6.35 9.79 6.36
C GLY A 94 6.23 9.16 7.74
N ASP A 95 6.70 9.86 8.77
CA ASP A 95 6.57 9.43 10.17
C ASP A 95 5.15 9.57 10.73
N LEU A 96 4.32 10.41 10.10
CA LEU A 96 2.90 10.60 10.46
C LEU A 96 1.99 9.48 9.94
N SER A 97 2.52 8.57 9.11
CA SER A 97 1.77 7.46 8.56
C SER A 97 1.52 6.39 9.62
N ARG A 98 0.28 6.33 10.13
CA ARG A 98 -0.17 5.32 11.10
C ARG A 98 0.09 3.90 10.63
N ASN A 99 -0.13 3.62 9.34
CA ASN A 99 0.13 2.32 8.73
C ASN A 99 1.61 1.96 8.76
N ARG A 100 2.49 2.92 8.44
CA ARG A 100 3.94 2.72 8.57
C ARG A 100 4.34 2.51 10.03
N THR A 101 3.79 3.29 10.97
CA THR A 101 4.06 3.12 12.41
C THR A 101 3.71 1.71 12.89
N VAL A 102 2.54 1.18 12.50
CA VAL A 102 2.15 -0.22 12.78
C VAL A 102 3.20 -1.17 12.22
N GLY A 103 3.58 -1.00 10.95
CA GLY A 103 4.62 -1.81 10.33
C GLY A 103 5.95 -1.79 11.10
N VAL A 104 6.43 -0.61 11.50
CA VAL A 104 7.69 -0.45 12.25
C VAL A 104 7.64 -1.19 13.58
N ARG A 105 6.54 -1.07 14.32
CA ARG A 105 6.35 -1.77 15.61
C ARG A 105 6.36 -3.28 15.44
N ILE A 106 5.67 -3.80 14.41
CA ILE A 106 5.71 -5.22 14.06
C ILE A 106 7.13 -5.66 13.68
N GLY A 107 7.84 -4.87 12.86
CA GLY A 107 9.23 -5.15 12.49
C GLY A 107 10.20 -5.19 13.67
N LYS A 108 9.87 -4.49 14.77
CA LYS A 108 10.60 -4.53 16.05
C LYS A 108 10.21 -5.71 16.95
N GLY A 109 9.25 -6.53 16.54
CA GLY A 109 8.80 -7.72 17.26
C GLY A 109 7.59 -7.51 18.17
N GLU A 110 6.93 -6.35 18.12
CA GLU A 110 5.69 -6.14 18.87
C GLU A 110 4.53 -6.93 18.23
N ARG A 111 3.65 -7.50 19.06
CA ARG A 111 2.48 -8.24 18.58
C ARG A 111 1.40 -7.27 18.08
N ILE A 112 0.75 -7.61 16.97
CA ILE A 112 -0.31 -6.78 16.37
C ILE A 112 -1.45 -6.47 17.35
N ALA A 113 -1.86 -7.43 18.18
CA ALA A 113 -2.93 -7.22 19.16
C ALA A 113 -2.58 -6.10 20.17
N ASP A 114 -1.33 -6.08 20.66
CA ASP A 114 -0.86 -5.07 21.61
C ASP A 114 -0.71 -3.70 20.94
N ILE A 115 -0.29 -3.69 19.67
CA ILE A 115 -0.21 -2.47 18.88
C ILE A 115 -1.59 -1.82 18.73
N LEU A 116 -2.59 -2.60 18.27
CA LEU A 116 -3.93 -2.11 17.99
C LEU A 116 -4.68 -1.69 19.26
N ALA A 117 -4.50 -2.41 20.37
CA ALA A 117 -5.11 -2.06 21.65
C ALA A 117 -4.66 -0.68 22.17
N GLY A 118 -3.44 -0.25 21.85
CA GLY A 118 -2.90 1.05 22.25
C GLY A 118 -3.17 2.20 21.28
N MET A 119 -3.84 1.95 20.14
CA MET A 119 -4.06 2.98 19.12
C MET A 119 -5.40 3.68 19.30
N GLN A 120 -5.37 5.01 19.35
CA GLN A 120 -6.59 5.85 19.33
C GLN A 120 -7.22 5.96 17.93
N MET A 121 -6.47 5.67 16.86
CA MET A 121 -6.90 5.78 15.47
C MET A 121 -6.68 4.47 14.73
N VAL A 122 -7.62 4.13 13.84
CA VAL A 122 -7.59 2.89 13.05
C VAL A 122 -6.47 2.94 11.99
N ALA A 123 -5.65 1.88 11.94
CA ALA A 123 -4.74 1.64 10.83
C ALA A 123 -5.50 0.89 9.71
N GLU A 124 -6.04 1.66 8.76
CA GLU A 124 -6.87 1.16 7.66
C GLU A 124 -6.21 0.00 6.90
N GLY A 125 -4.88 0.05 6.72
CA GLY A 125 -4.12 -0.96 5.99
C GLY A 125 -4.25 -2.37 6.55
N VAL A 126 -4.58 -2.52 7.85
CA VAL A 126 -4.80 -3.83 8.47
C VAL A 126 -6.03 -4.51 7.89
N MET A 127 -7.14 -3.78 7.75
CA MET A 127 -8.36 -4.30 7.14
C MET A 127 -8.22 -4.39 5.63
N THR A 128 -7.55 -3.41 5.01
CA THR A 128 -7.32 -3.41 3.57
C THR A 128 -6.48 -4.61 3.11
N ALA A 129 -5.52 -5.10 3.90
CA ALA A 129 -4.73 -6.27 3.56
C ALA A 129 -5.62 -7.51 3.33
N ASN A 130 -6.62 -7.72 4.17
CA ASN A 130 -7.57 -8.83 4.03
C ASN A 130 -8.40 -8.67 2.74
N ALA A 131 -8.96 -7.49 2.52
CA ALA A 131 -9.74 -7.19 1.32
C ALA A 131 -8.90 -7.34 0.04
N ALA A 132 -7.62 -6.95 0.08
CA ALA A 132 -6.69 -7.06 -1.04
C ALA A 132 -6.44 -8.53 -1.42
N VAL A 133 -6.21 -9.40 -0.43
CA VAL A 133 -6.01 -10.85 -0.67
C VAL A 133 -7.28 -11.53 -1.16
N ASP A 134 -8.44 -11.15 -0.62
CA ASP A 134 -9.71 -11.70 -1.13
C ASP A 134 -9.96 -11.27 -2.57
N LEU A 135 -9.66 -10.02 -2.93
CA LEU A 135 -9.80 -9.52 -4.28
C LEU A 135 -8.76 -10.15 -5.22
N SER A 136 -7.53 -10.39 -4.75
CA SER A 136 -6.48 -11.07 -5.51
C SER A 136 -6.91 -12.49 -5.89
N ARG A 137 -7.51 -13.23 -4.94
CA ARG A 137 -8.07 -14.58 -5.17
C ARG A 137 -9.21 -14.56 -6.18
N ARG A 138 -10.13 -13.59 -6.10
CA ARG A 138 -11.29 -13.49 -7.02
C ARG A 138 -10.88 -13.12 -8.45
N THR A 139 -9.84 -12.31 -8.60
CA THR A 139 -9.37 -11.81 -9.89
C THR A 139 -8.25 -12.66 -10.51
N GLY A 140 -7.63 -13.54 -9.72
CA GLY A 140 -6.46 -14.31 -10.13
C GLY A 140 -5.17 -13.47 -10.24
N VAL A 141 -5.18 -12.23 -9.76
CA VAL A 141 -4.00 -11.35 -9.80
C VAL A 141 -3.09 -11.67 -8.63
N ALA A 142 -1.82 -11.98 -8.90
CA ALA A 142 -0.84 -12.25 -7.84
C ALA A 142 -0.46 -10.97 -7.07
N MET A 143 -0.63 -11.00 -5.75
CA MET A 143 -0.38 -9.88 -4.82
C MET A 143 0.56 -10.30 -3.67
N PRO A 144 1.78 -10.74 -3.98
CA PRO A 144 2.67 -11.43 -3.04
C PRO A 144 3.07 -10.60 -1.81
N ILE A 145 3.30 -9.30 -1.94
CA ILE A 145 3.59 -8.42 -0.79
C ILE A 145 2.34 -8.31 0.08
N SER A 146 1.18 -8.07 -0.54
CA SER A 146 -0.10 -7.95 0.17
C SER A 146 -0.48 -9.26 0.90
N GLU A 147 -0.22 -10.41 0.26
CA GLU A 147 -0.40 -11.75 0.84
C GLU A 147 0.48 -11.93 2.08
N GLN A 148 1.77 -11.57 2.01
CA GLN A 148 2.67 -11.69 3.16
C GLN A 148 2.26 -10.74 4.30
N VAL A 149 1.86 -9.51 3.98
CA VAL A 149 1.33 -8.56 4.98
C VAL A 149 0.08 -9.14 5.65
N HIS A 150 -0.84 -9.73 4.89
CA HIS A 150 -2.01 -10.40 5.43
C HIS A 150 -1.64 -11.55 6.39
N LEU A 151 -0.73 -12.45 5.98
CA LEU A 151 -0.29 -13.57 6.82
C LEU A 151 0.36 -13.09 8.13
N ILE A 152 1.17 -12.02 8.08
CA ILE A 152 1.78 -11.46 9.29
C ILE A 152 0.70 -10.90 10.23
N LEU A 153 -0.28 -10.17 9.67
CA LEU A 153 -1.30 -9.48 10.45
C LEU A 153 -2.37 -10.42 11.03
N GLN A 154 -2.78 -11.45 10.28
CA GLN A 154 -3.89 -12.32 10.65
C GLN A 154 -3.44 -13.66 11.22
N GLU A 155 -2.34 -14.21 10.71
CA GLU A 155 -1.86 -15.55 11.08
C GLU A 155 -0.61 -15.50 11.97
N GLY A 156 -0.12 -14.29 12.30
CA GLY A 156 1.04 -14.11 13.16
C GLY A 156 2.34 -14.61 12.55
N LYS A 157 2.42 -14.65 11.21
CA LYS A 157 3.63 -15.07 10.50
C LYS A 157 4.82 -14.18 10.88
N ASP A 158 5.98 -14.79 11.06
CA ASP A 158 7.23 -14.06 11.32
C ASP A 158 7.62 -13.18 10.12
N VAL A 159 8.00 -11.94 10.40
CA VAL A 159 8.34 -10.95 9.37
C VAL A 159 9.58 -11.35 8.59
N ARG A 160 10.59 -11.95 9.25
CA ARG A 160 11.84 -12.37 8.57
C ARG A 160 11.56 -13.56 7.66
N ALA A 161 10.73 -14.50 8.09
CA ALA A 161 10.26 -15.60 7.25
C ALA A 161 9.53 -15.10 6.00
N ALA A 162 8.63 -14.14 6.16
CA ALA A 162 7.92 -13.51 5.04
C ALA A 162 8.87 -12.84 4.03
N VAL A 163 9.91 -12.15 4.51
CA VAL A 163 10.95 -11.54 3.66
C VAL A 163 11.73 -12.62 2.90
N THR A 164 12.17 -13.68 3.59
CA THR A 164 12.87 -14.80 2.95
C THR A 164 12.04 -15.42 1.83
N GLU A 165 10.74 -15.63 2.05
CA GLU A 165 9.85 -16.16 1.03
C GLU A 165 9.72 -15.22 -0.18
N LEU A 166 9.58 -13.90 0.04
CA LEU A 166 9.51 -12.93 -1.05
C LEU A 166 10.77 -12.94 -1.92
N LEU A 167 11.94 -13.08 -1.29
CA LEU A 167 13.24 -13.13 -1.98
C LEU A 167 13.51 -14.47 -2.67
N SER A 168 12.89 -15.55 -2.18
CA SER A 168 13.06 -16.91 -2.71
C SER A 168 12.16 -17.21 -3.91
N ARG A 169 11.32 -16.26 -4.33
CA ARG A 169 10.46 -16.40 -5.50
C ARG A 169 11.27 -16.45 -6.80
N ALA A 170 10.71 -17.15 -7.79
CA ALA A 170 11.33 -17.26 -9.10
C ALA A 170 11.66 -15.88 -9.70
N LEU A 171 12.85 -15.77 -10.28
CA LEU A 171 13.30 -14.57 -10.98
C LEU A 171 12.37 -14.28 -12.17
N ARG A 172 12.03 -13.00 -12.37
CA ARG A 172 11.16 -12.52 -13.46
C ARG A 172 11.74 -11.25 -14.08
N LYS A 173 11.28 -10.87 -15.26
CA LYS A 173 11.66 -9.58 -15.84
C LYS A 173 10.92 -8.46 -15.10
N GLU A 174 11.48 -7.26 -15.17
CA GLU A 174 10.91 -6.09 -14.48
C GLU A 174 9.47 -5.78 -14.93
N LYS A 175 9.15 -6.01 -16.22
CA LYS A 175 7.88 -5.66 -16.87
C LYS A 175 6.92 -6.84 -17.08
N ASP A 176 7.09 -7.93 -16.34
CA ASP A 176 6.20 -9.11 -16.38
C ASP A 176 5.01 -9.01 -15.40
#